data_AF-X1N9R9-F1
#
_entry.id   AF-X1N9R9-F1
#
_cell.length_a   1.000
_cell.length_b   1.000
_cell.length_c   1.000
_cell.angle_alpha   90.00
_cell.angle_beta   90.00
_cell.angle_gamma   90.00
#
_symmetry.space_group_name_H-M   'P 1'
#
loop_
_entity.id
_entity.type
_entity.pdbx_description
1 polymer ?
#
loop_
_entity_poly.entity_id
_entity_poly.type
_entity_poly.pdbx_seq_one_letter_code
_entity_poly.pdbx_strand_id
1 'polypeptide(L)'
;MLIELAEDIKAGSLCGLGRTAPNPVLSTLRYFRDEYEAHIREGRCPALMCRDLIAYYIIPEKCERSCDACVGTCTVEAISANEKRIKVIDQEKCVKCGTCVDSCPPQYNAVVRLSPPSQVPASK
;
A
#
# COMPACT_ATOMS: atom_id res chain seq x y z
N MET A 1 5.38 17.86 -21.69
CA MET A 1 5.32 17.32 -20.30
C MET A 1 5.72 15.84 -20.32
N LEU A 2 6.61 15.39 -19.41
CA LEU A 2 7.30 14.08 -19.23
C LEU A 2 7.42 13.09 -20.42
N ILE A 3 6.33 12.72 -21.09
CA ILE A 3 6.30 11.89 -22.29
C ILE A 3 7.11 12.55 -23.41
N GLU A 4 6.86 13.84 -23.66
CA GLU A 4 7.58 14.60 -24.69
C GLU A 4 9.08 14.62 -24.40
N LEU A 5 9.46 14.88 -23.15
CA LEU A 5 10.86 14.86 -22.72
C LEU A 5 11.50 13.48 -22.91
N ALA A 6 10.76 12.40 -22.62
CA ALA A 6 11.25 11.04 -22.78
C ALA A 6 11.45 10.67 -24.27
N GLU A 7 10.56 11.12 -25.16
CA GLU A 7 10.71 10.97 -26.61
C GLU A 7 11.86 11.82 -27.15
N ASP A 8 12.03 13.05 -26.67
CA ASP A 8 13.15 13.93 -27.06
C ASP A 8 14.50 13.35 -26.65
N ILE A 9 14.62 12.78 -25.44
CA ILE A 9 15.83 12.08 -24.98
C ILE A 9 16.13 10.88 -25.88
N LYS A 10 15.10 10.12 -26.25
CA LYS A 10 15.22 8.95 -27.12
C LYS A 10 15.72 9.33 -28.52
N ALA A 11 15.21 10.42 -29.07
CA ALA A 11 15.60 10.93 -30.39
C ALA A 11 16.98 11.62 -30.37
N GLY A 12 17.29 12.37 -29.32
CA GLY A 12 18.50 13.18 -29.21
C GLY A 12 19.76 12.43 -28.75
N SER A 13 19.61 11.22 -28.22
CA SER A 13 20.73 10.43 -27.70
C SER A 13 21.56 9.76 -28.81
N LEU A 14 22.88 9.96 -28.75
CA LEU A 14 23.83 9.42 -29.74
C LEU A 14 24.22 7.97 -29.48
N CYS A 15 24.26 7.53 -28.21
CA CYS A 15 24.60 6.16 -27.84
C CYS A 15 23.34 5.29 -27.65
N GLY A 16 23.48 3.98 -27.85
CA GLY A 16 22.37 3.03 -27.68
C GLY A 16 21.75 3.06 -26.28
N LEU A 17 22.59 3.18 -25.24
CA LEU A 17 22.13 3.28 -23.85
C LEU A 17 21.21 4.49 -23.64
N GLY A 18 21.61 5.67 -24.14
CA GLY A 18 20.81 6.89 -24.02
C GLY A 18 19.47 6.80 -24.75
N ARG A 19 19.45 6.17 -25.94
CA ARG A 19 18.19 5.93 -26.69
C ARG A 19 17.23 5.01 -25.94
N THR A 20 17.75 4.05 -25.17
CA THR A 20 16.93 3.09 -24.42
C THR A 20 16.60 3.53 -23.01
N ALA A 21 17.36 4.47 -22.43
CA ALA A 21 17.16 4.98 -21.08
C ALA A 21 15.72 5.48 -20.77
N PRO A 22 15.01 6.16 -21.69
CA PRO A 22 13.63 6.60 -21.41
C PRO A 22 12.57 5.51 -21.61
N ASN A 23 12.92 4.33 -22.14
CA ASN A 23 11.94 3.28 -22.44
C ASN A 23 11.15 2.79 -21.20
N PRO A 24 11.73 2.64 -19.99
CA PRO A 24 10.95 2.31 -18.79
C PRO A 24 9.87 3.33 -18.49
N VAL A 25 10.13 4.62 -18.66
CA VAL A 25 9.13 5.68 -18.43
C VAL A 25 8.03 5.62 -19.49
N LEU A 26 8.40 5.49 -20.77
CA LEU A 26 7.43 5.41 -21.87
C LEU A 26 6.55 4.16 -21.76
N SER A 27 7.13 3.01 -21.40
CA SER A 27 6.40 1.76 -21.26
C SER A 27 5.46 1.79 -20.06
N THR A 28 5.90 2.31 -18.90
CA THR A 28 5.01 2.38 -17.74
C THR A 28 3.87 3.38 -17.95
N LEU A 29 4.13 4.51 -18.60
CA LEU A 29 3.08 5.48 -18.98
C LEU A 29 2.12 4.97 -20.05
N ARG A 30 2.52 3.95 -20.83
CA ARG A 30 1.66 3.30 -21.82
C ARG A 30 0.76 2.26 -21.17
N TYR A 31 1.31 1.42 -20.30
CA TYR A 31 0.59 0.27 -19.74
C TYR A 31 -0.08 0.53 -18.40
N PHE A 32 0.45 1.45 -17.60
CA PHE A 32 0.01 1.71 -16.22
C PHE A 32 -0.41 3.16 -16.00
N ARG A 33 -0.87 3.86 -17.05
CA ARG A 33 -1.30 5.27 -16.95
C ARG A 33 -2.34 5.47 -15.85
N ASP A 34 -3.33 4.60 -15.81
CA ASP A 34 -4.43 4.68 -14.85
C ASP A 34 -3.93 4.54 -13.41
N GLU A 35 -2.88 3.73 -13.18
CA GLU A 35 -2.23 3.65 -11.88
C GLU A 35 -1.58 4.99 -11.50
N TYR A 36 -0.83 5.63 -12.41
CA TYR A 36 -0.25 6.96 -12.14
C TYR A 36 -1.34 7.99 -11.83
N GLU A 37 -2.44 7.98 -12.58
CA GLU A 37 -3.55 8.92 -12.35
C GLU A 37 -4.21 8.67 -10.99
N ALA A 38 -4.45 7.42 -10.61
CA ALA A 38 -4.96 7.07 -9.28
C ALA A 38 -4.02 7.51 -8.15
N HIS A 39 -2.69 7.37 -8.34
CA HIS A 39 -1.72 7.81 -7.33
C HIS A 39 -1.72 9.35 -7.18
N ILE A 40 -1.73 10.08 -8.30
CA ILE A 40 -1.59 11.54 -8.31
C ILE A 40 -2.89 12.24 -7.91
N ARG A 41 -4.03 11.79 -8.46
CA ARG A 41 -5.32 12.48 -8.29
C ARG A 41 -6.13 11.94 -7.12
N GLU A 42 -6.06 10.63 -6.86
CA GLU A 42 -6.92 9.98 -5.87
C GLU A 42 -6.17 9.62 -4.58
N GLY A 43 -4.83 9.71 -4.57
CA GLY A 43 -4.00 9.26 -3.44
C GLY A 43 -4.14 7.75 -3.16
N ARG A 44 -4.47 6.97 -4.20
CA ARG A 44 -4.76 5.54 -4.11
C ARG A 44 -3.72 4.73 -4.88
N CYS A 45 -3.36 3.56 -4.36
CA CYS A 45 -2.55 2.56 -5.02
C CYS A 45 -3.43 1.33 -5.35
N PRO A 46 -3.88 1.17 -6.60
CA PRO A 46 -4.69 0.01 -7.01
C PRO A 46 -4.00 -1.33 -6.73
N ALA A 47 -2.67 -1.38 -6.85
CA ALA A 47 -1.86 -2.56 -6.59
C ALA A 47 -1.60 -2.83 -5.10
N LEU A 48 -1.93 -1.91 -4.20
CA LEU A 48 -1.68 -2.02 -2.74
C LEU A 48 -0.20 -2.24 -2.37
N MET A 49 0.72 -1.71 -3.19
CA MET A 49 2.17 -1.89 -3.03
C MET A 49 2.87 -0.68 -2.42
N CYS A 50 2.36 0.53 -2.67
CA CYS A 50 2.96 1.76 -2.16
C CYS A 50 2.62 1.96 -0.68
N ARG A 51 3.62 1.82 0.19
CA ARG A 51 3.46 1.95 1.66
C ARG A 51 2.74 3.24 2.07
N ASP A 52 3.07 4.36 1.43
CA ASP A 52 2.49 5.65 1.79
C ASP A 52 0.99 5.74 1.47
N LEU A 53 0.52 5.02 0.45
CA LEU A 53 -0.87 5.04 -0.03
C LEU A 53 -1.70 3.86 0.47
N ILE A 54 -1.19 3.07 1.40
CA ILE A 54 -1.96 2.00 2.05
C ILE A 54 -2.11 2.25 3.55
N ALA A 55 -3.10 1.57 4.12
CA ALA A 55 -3.28 1.42 5.56
C ALA A 55 -3.67 -0.03 5.86
N TYR A 56 -3.37 -0.47 7.09
CA TYR A 56 -3.78 -1.79 7.57
C TYR A 56 -5.01 -1.65 8.45
N TYR A 57 -6.01 -2.48 8.20
CA TYR A 57 -7.26 -2.50 8.95
C TYR A 57 -7.62 -3.93 9.36
N ILE A 58 -8.17 -4.08 10.57
CA ILE A 58 -8.60 -5.37 11.10
C ILE A 58 -10.13 -5.40 11.00
N ILE A 59 -10.65 -6.37 10.26
CA ILE A 59 -12.09 -6.59 10.10
C ILE A 59 -12.64 -7.19 11.40
N PRO A 60 -13.51 -6.48 12.14
CA PRO A 60 -14.01 -6.95 13.43
C PRO A 60 -14.72 -8.31 13.35
N GLU A 61 -15.52 -8.51 12.31
CA GLU A 61 -16.31 -9.74 12.07
C GLU A 61 -15.44 -10.97 11.79
N LYS A 62 -14.19 -10.80 11.37
CA LYS A 62 -13.26 -11.91 11.12
C LYS A 62 -12.31 -12.16 12.29
N CYS A 63 -12.28 -11.27 13.28
CA CYS A 63 -11.33 -11.26 14.38
C CYS A 63 -11.95 -11.80 15.69
N GLU A 64 -12.54 -13.00 15.67
CA GLU A 64 -13.42 -13.46 16.76
C GLU A 64 -12.72 -14.28 17.86
N ARG A 65 -11.55 -14.89 17.60
CA ARG A 65 -10.95 -15.88 18.53
C ARG A 65 -9.99 -15.34 19.58
N SER A 66 -9.90 -14.02 19.76
CA SER A 66 -8.97 -13.42 20.74
C SER A 66 -7.51 -13.93 20.58
N CYS A 67 -7.04 -14.24 19.37
CA CYS A 67 -5.62 -14.56 19.15
C CYS A 67 -4.78 -13.28 19.16
N ASP A 68 -3.54 -13.34 19.64
CA ASP A 68 -2.66 -12.17 19.77
C ASP A 68 -1.45 -12.19 18.81
N ALA A 69 -1.55 -12.97 17.73
CA ALA A 69 -0.49 -13.12 16.73
C ALA A 69 -0.05 -11.77 16.13
N CYS A 70 -1.01 -10.93 15.72
CA CYS A 70 -0.72 -9.62 15.16
C CYS A 70 -0.08 -8.67 16.19
N VAL A 71 -0.58 -8.67 17.44
CA VAL A 71 -0.08 -7.86 18.55
C VAL A 71 1.37 -8.21 18.86
N GLY A 72 1.67 -9.51 19.02
CA GLY A 72 3.03 -9.98 19.34
C GLY A 72 4.07 -9.72 18.25
N THR A 73 3.64 -9.58 16.99
CA THR A 73 4.56 -9.26 15.87
C THR A 73 4.78 -7.77 15.62
N CYS A 74 4.00 -6.89 16.26
CA CYS A 74 4.08 -5.46 16.00
C CYS A 74 5.25 -4.83 16.78
N THR A 75 6.31 -4.45 16.06
CA THR A 75 7.53 -3.87 16.66
C THR A 75 7.36 -2.44 17.20
N VAL A 76 6.24 -1.80 16.89
CA VAL A 76 5.93 -0.41 17.29
C VAL A 76 4.69 -0.32 18.17
N GLU A 77 4.19 -1.46 18.64
CA GLU A 77 3.05 -1.54 19.56
C GLU A 77 1.81 -0.77 19.07
N ALA A 78 1.62 -0.72 17.75
CA ALA A 78 0.52 0.00 17.11
C ALA A 78 -0.80 -0.78 17.15
N ILE A 79 -0.86 -1.98 17.74
CA ILE A 79 -2.06 -2.82 17.75
C ILE A 79 -2.53 -3.02 19.19
N SER A 80 -3.76 -2.62 19.49
CA SER A 80 -4.39 -2.75 20.80
C SER A 80 -5.73 -3.48 20.70
N ALA A 81 -6.24 -4.01 21.82
CA ALA A 81 -7.55 -4.64 21.88
C ALA A 81 -8.60 -3.65 22.44
N ASN A 82 -9.78 -3.58 21.83
CA ASN A 82 -10.91 -2.81 22.35
C ASN A 82 -11.69 -3.59 23.43
N GLU A 83 -12.76 -3.00 23.96
CA GLU A 83 -13.61 -3.60 25.01
C GLU A 83 -14.19 -4.98 24.61
N LYS A 84 -14.40 -5.21 23.31
CA LYS A 84 -14.89 -6.47 22.75
C LYS A 84 -13.76 -7.47 22.45
N ARG A 85 -12.52 -7.20 22.88
CA ARG A 85 -11.29 -7.95 22.57
C ARG A 85 -10.94 -8.04 21.08
N ILE A 86 -11.51 -7.14 20.27
CA ILE A 86 -11.20 -7.00 18.84
C ILE A 86 -9.97 -6.12 18.71
N LYS A 87 -9.05 -6.53 17.83
CA LYS A 87 -7.78 -5.82 17.63
C LYS A 87 -8.00 -4.61 16.72
N VAL A 88 -7.38 -3.50 17.07
CA VAL A 88 -7.45 -2.21 16.38
C VAL A 88 -6.02 -1.73 16.12
N ILE A 89 -5.78 -1.20 14.92
CA ILE A 89 -4.47 -0.66 14.54
C ILE A 89 -4.52 0.86 14.64
N ASP A 90 -3.66 1.41 15.49
CA ASP A 90 -3.34 2.83 15.59
C ASP A 90 -2.55 3.26 14.34
N GLN A 91 -3.21 4.05 13.48
CA GLN A 91 -2.64 4.48 12.20
C GLN A 91 -1.52 5.52 12.36
N GLU A 92 -1.47 6.23 13.50
CA GLU A 92 -0.40 7.22 13.76
C GLU A 92 0.91 6.53 14.15
N LYS A 93 0.81 5.40 14.87
CA LYS A 93 1.98 4.60 15.26
C LYS A 93 2.40 3.59 14.20
N CYS A 94 1.49 3.18 13.31
CA CYS A 94 1.75 2.12 12.34
C CYS A 94 2.82 2.52 11.32
N VAL A 95 3.95 1.82 11.31
CA VAL A 95 5.02 1.99 10.31
C VAL A 95 4.78 1.20 9.01
N LYS A 96 3.58 0.64 8.84
CA LYS A 96 3.12 -0.04 7.63
C LYS A 96 4.03 -1.20 7.14
N CYS A 97 4.64 -1.94 8.08
CA CYS A 97 5.58 -3.03 7.77
C CYS A 97 4.94 -4.27 7.14
N GLY A 98 3.66 -4.54 7.43
CA GLY A 98 2.91 -5.66 6.85
C GLY A 98 2.94 -6.97 7.63
N THR A 99 3.76 -7.08 8.68
CA THR A 99 3.90 -8.32 9.46
C THR A 99 2.59 -8.80 10.08
N CYS A 100 1.66 -7.88 10.40
CA CYS A 100 0.34 -8.23 10.93
C CYS A 100 -0.55 -8.97 9.93
N VAL A 101 -0.37 -8.75 8.61
CA VAL A 101 -1.07 -9.51 7.57
C VAL A 101 -0.51 -10.91 7.48
N ASP A 102 0.82 -11.04 7.48
CA ASP A 102 1.50 -12.32 7.35
C ASP A 102 1.29 -13.22 8.58
N SER A 103 1.21 -12.61 9.78
CA SER A 103 0.96 -13.34 11.03
C SER A 103 -0.51 -13.65 11.29
N CYS A 104 -1.43 -13.04 10.54
CA CYS A 104 -2.85 -13.33 10.67
C CYS A 104 -3.13 -14.74 10.13
N PRO A 105 -3.70 -15.66 10.92
CA PRO A 105 -3.93 -17.00 10.44
C PRO A 105 -4.86 -17.01 9.21
N PRO A 106 -4.54 -17.80 8.16
CA PRO A 106 -5.23 -17.75 6.87
C PRO A 106 -6.71 -18.13 6.96
N GLN A 107 -7.11 -18.92 7.96
CA GLN A 107 -8.51 -19.25 8.23
C GLN A 107 -9.36 -18.05 8.61
N TYR A 108 -8.76 -16.97 9.10
CA TYR A 108 -9.46 -15.73 9.46
C TYR A 108 -9.23 -14.65 8.40
N ASN A 109 -7.97 -14.47 7.99
CA ASN A 109 -7.56 -13.41 7.07
C ASN A 109 -8.22 -12.06 7.43
N ALA A 110 -8.10 -11.70 8.71
CA ALA A 110 -8.81 -10.57 9.32
C ALA A 110 -8.10 -9.23 9.07
N VAL A 111 -6.80 -9.24 8.81
CA VAL A 111 -6.01 -8.03 8.54
C VAL A 111 -5.98 -7.79 7.04
N VAL A 112 -6.49 -6.64 6.60
CA VAL A 112 -6.57 -6.25 5.18
C VAL A 112 -5.79 -4.98 4.91
N ARG A 113 -5.31 -4.84 3.66
CA ARG A 113 -4.72 -3.61 3.14
C ARG A 113 -5.81 -2.77 2.49
N LEU A 114 -5.93 -1.51 2.90
CA LEU A 114 -6.85 -0.54 2.31
C LEU A 114 -6.06 0.54 1.58
N SER A 115 -6.64 1.06 0.49
CA SER A 115 -6.12 2.23 -0.23
C SER A 115 -7.28 2.99 -0.85
N PRO A 116 -7.37 4.32 -0.73
CA PRO A 116 -6.46 5.21 -0.02
C PRO A 116 -6.49 5.02 1.52
N PRO A 117 -5.46 5.49 2.26
CA PRO A 117 -5.42 5.39 3.73
C PRO A 117 -6.57 6.13 4.42
N SER A 118 -7.16 7.12 3.75
CA SER A 118 -8.31 7.88 4.23
C SER A 118 -9.60 7.06 4.37
N GLN A 119 -9.66 5.86 3.77
CA GLN A 119 -10.83 4.98 3.85
C GLN A 119 -10.83 4.07 5.09
N VAL A 120 -9.84 4.17 5.98
CA VAL A 120 -9.84 3.40 7.22
C VAL A 120 -11.03 3.83 8.09
N PRO A 121 -11.96 2.92 8.43
CA PRO A 121 -13.06 3.24 9.33
C PRO A 121 -12.51 3.72 10.67
N ALA A 122 -13.07 4.82 11.20
CA ALA A 122 -12.71 5.31 12.52
C ALA A 122 -12.98 4.23 13.57
N SER A 123 -11.96 3.90 14.35
CA SER A 123 -12.04 2.99 15.49
C SER A 123 -13.05 3.55 16.51
N LYS A 124 -14.27 3.01 16.51
CA LYS A 124 -15.21 3.17 17.63
C LYS A 124 -15.22 1.92 18.48
#